data_AF-X6P6T4-F1
#
_entry.id   AF-X6P6T4-F1
#
_cell.length_a   1.000
_cell.length_b   1.000
_cell.length_c   1.000
_cell.angle_alpha   90.00
_cell.angle_beta   90.00
_cell.angle_gamma   90.00
#
_symmetry.space_group_name_H-M   'P 1'
#
loop_
_entity.id
_entity.type
_entity.pdbx_description
1 polymer ?
#
loop_
_entity_poly.entity_id
_entity_poly.type
_entity_poly.pdbx_seq_one_letter_code
_entity_poly.pdbx_strand_id
1 'polypeptide(L)'
;MSLFQMFANKLEKTVILQTWKNSKGLYSKAWNILKEICLTSDINKLENAKKLKILREMCLHILWNILKYPKYIKYRQINSDTLYQKLQLKCNQLSENVNQIFGEIEHYLQQFGFEKYNDNNWYYPNDNIELLHLWECYQKWINHQTMLIVFFFFFFFDVTTQ
;
A
#
# COMPACT_ATOMS: atom_id res chain seq x y z
N MET A 1 -20.29 -13.04 -28.67
CA MET A 1 -19.52 -12.89 -27.42
C MET A 1 -19.90 -11.53 -26.82
N SER A 2 -20.62 -11.52 -25.70
CA SER A 2 -21.25 -10.30 -25.16
C SER A 2 -20.27 -9.48 -24.32
N LEU A 3 -20.51 -8.16 -24.15
CA LEU A 3 -19.74 -7.30 -23.21
C LEU A 3 -19.70 -7.90 -21.80
N PHE A 4 -20.77 -8.59 -21.39
CA PHE A 4 -20.80 -9.32 -20.12
C PHE A 4 -19.79 -10.46 -20.07
N GLN A 5 -19.66 -11.29 -21.11
CA GLN A 5 -18.67 -12.38 -21.09
C GLN A 5 -17.23 -11.87 -20.97
N MET A 6 -16.93 -10.70 -21.54
CA MET A 6 -15.58 -10.14 -21.57
C MET A 6 -15.21 -9.35 -20.31
N PHE A 7 -16.18 -8.79 -19.58
CA PHE A 7 -15.93 -7.92 -18.44
C PHE A 7 -16.55 -8.39 -17.11
N ALA A 8 -17.41 -9.42 -17.08
CA ALA A 8 -18.11 -9.84 -15.86
C ALA A 8 -17.20 -10.33 -14.74
N ASN A 9 -15.97 -10.77 -15.05
CA ASN A 9 -14.97 -11.16 -14.05
C ASN A 9 -14.10 -9.99 -13.57
N LYS A 10 -14.20 -8.81 -14.20
CA LYS A 10 -13.38 -7.63 -13.90
C LYS A 10 -14.18 -6.45 -13.35
N LEU A 11 -15.46 -6.36 -13.71
CA LEU A 11 -16.34 -5.24 -13.36
C LEU A 11 -17.70 -5.76 -12.88
N GLU A 12 -18.32 -5.00 -11.97
CA GLU A 12 -19.69 -5.28 -11.56
C GLU A 12 -20.66 -5.20 -12.75
N LYS A 13 -21.65 -6.09 -12.75
CA LYS A 13 -22.68 -6.14 -13.81
C LYS A 13 -23.43 -4.81 -13.95
N THR A 14 -23.60 -4.08 -12.86
CA THR A 14 -24.20 -2.73 -12.79
C THR A 14 -23.41 -1.72 -13.62
N VAL A 15 -22.08 -1.71 -13.51
CA VAL A 15 -21.17 -0.84 -14.28
C VAL A 15 -21.23 -1.15 -15.77
N ILE A 16 -21.29 -2.44 -16.13
CA ILE A 16 -21.43 -2.90 -17.52
C ILE A 16 -22.76 -2.44 -18.11
N LEU A 17 -23.87 -2.63 -17.38
CA LEU A 17 -25.22 -2.20 -17.79
C LEU A 17 -25.32 -0.68 -17.95
N GLN A 18 -24.80 0.06 -16.98
CA GLN A 18 -24.87 1.52 -17.01
C GLN A 18 -24.05 2.09 -18.17
N THR A 19 -22.85 1.55 -18.40
CA THR A 19 -22.01 1.95 -19.54
C THR A 19 -22.65 1.62 -20.89
N TRP A 20 -23.32 0.47 -21.01
CA TRP A 20 -24.08 0.11 -22.20
C TRP A 20 -25.22 1.11 -22.49
N LYS A 21 -26.01 1.43 -21.47
CA LYS A 21 -27.10 2.43 -21.56
C LYS A 21 -26.56 3.81 -21.94
N ASN A 22 -25.50 4.27 -21.27
CA ASN A 22 -24.86 5.57 -21.54
C ASN A 22 -24.25 5.65 -22.94
N SER A 23 -23.86 4.51 -23.50
CA SER A 23 -23.34 4.40 -24.87
C SER A 23 -24.44 4.34 -25.93
N LYS A 24 -25.71 4.46 -25.55
CA LYS A 24 -26.88 4.34 -26.44
C LYS A 24 -26.92 3.01 -27.21
N GLY A 25 -26.40 1.94 -26.61
CA GLY A 25 -26.30 0.63 -27.26
C GLY A 25 -25.24 0.51 -28.37
N LEU A 26 -24.34 1.49 -28.50
CA LEU A 26 -23.21 1.39 -29.43
C LEU A 26 -22.11 0.51 -28.83
N TYR A 27 -21.93 -0.69 -29.40
CA TYR A 27 -20.98 -1.68 -28.91
C TYR A 27 -19.55 -1.15 -28.84
N SER A 28 -19.03 -0.55 -29.90
CA SER A 28 -17.66 -0.02 -29.95
C SER A 28 -17.40 1.05 -28.88
N LYS A 29 -18.39 1.91 -28.64
CA LYS A 29 -18.32 2.95 -27.61
C LYS A 29 -18.32 2.37 -26.20
N ALA A 30 -19.27 1.46 -25.92
CA ALA A 30 -19.34 0.79 -24.63
C ALA A 30 -18.08 -0.04 -24.35
N TRP A 31 -17.56 -0.72 -25.37
CA TRP A 31 -16.32 -1.48 -25.30
C TRP A 31 -15.12 -0.62 -24.88
N ASN A 32 -14.92 0.52 -25.54
CA ASN A 32 -13.79 1.40 -25.26
C ASN A 32 -13.85 1.95 -23.83
N ILE A 33 -15.04 2.39 -23.38
CA ILE A 33 -15.22 2.91 -22.02
C ILE A 33 -14.93 1.82 -20.96
N LEU A 34 -15.49 0.61 -21.14
CA LEU A 34 -15.26 -0.49 -20.19
C LEU A 34 -13.79 -0.93 -20.16
N LYS A 35 -13.12 -0.92 -21.32
CA LYS A 35 -11.69 -1.21 -21.43
C LYS A 35 -10.86 -0.16 -20.67
N GLU A 36 -11.17 1.13 -20.83
CA GLU A 36 -10.50 2.20 -20.09
C GLU A 36 -10.70 2.06 -18.58
N ILE A 37 -11.93 1.82 -18.12
CA ILE A 37 -12.22 1.60 -16.68
C ILE A 37 -11.38 0.43 -16.13
N CYS A 38 -11.31 -0.69 -16.85
CA CYS A 38 -10.47 -1.82 -16.44
C CYS A 38 -8.99 -1.42 -16.34
N LEU A 39 -8.46 -0.79 -17.40
CA LEU A 39 -7.06 -0.36 -17.44
C LEU A 39 -6.72 0.60 -16.30
N THR A 40 -7.57 1.59 -16.04
CA THR A 40 -7.38 2.52 -14.91
C THR A 40 -7.43 1.80 -13.58
N SER A 41 -8.35 0.84 -13.40
CA SER A 41 -8.43 0.05 -12.16
C SER A 41 -7.18 -0.80 -11.92
N ASP A 42 -6.63 -1.39 -12.99
CA ASP A 42 -5.43 -2.23 -12.91
C ASP A 42 -4.17 -1.38 -12.65
N ILE A 43 -4.06 -0.19 -13.27
CA ILE A 43 -3.00 0.78 -12.99
C ILE A 43 -3.07 1.23 -11.53
N ASN A 44 -4.24 1.63 -11.03
CA ASN A 44 -4.41 2.07 -9.64
C ASN A 44 -4.05 0.95 -8.65
N LYS A 45 -4.45 -0.30 -8.94
CA LYS A 45 -4.06 -1.47 -8.13
C LYS A 45 -2.54 -1.66 -8.12
N LEU A 46 -1.90 -1.53 -9.27
CA LEU A 46 -0.45 -1.67 -9.40
C LEU A 46 0.31 -0.57 -8.66
N GLU A 47 -0.08 0.70 -8.81
CA GLU A 47 0.48 1.84 -8.06
C GLU A 47 0.31 1.65 -6.56
N ASN A 48 -0.90 1.26 -6.11
CA ASN A 48 -1.15 0.95 -4.70
C ASN A 48 -0.26 -0.20 -4.20
N ALA A 49 -0.05 -1.25 -4.99
CA ALA A 49 0.81 -2.37 -4.62
C ALA A 49 2.28 -1.97 -4.49
N LYS A 50 2.79 -1.12 -5.40
CA LYS A 50 4.16 -0.59 -5.34
C LYS A 50 4.36 0.30 -4.11
N LYS A 51 3.45 1.24 -3.88
CA LYS A 51 3.44 2.12 -2.71
C LYS A 51 3.43 1.31 -1.41
N LEU A 52 2.53 0.33 -1.31
CA LEU A 52 2.42 -0.52 -0.14
C LEU A 52 3.69 -1.34 0.11
N LYS A 53 4.34 -1.83 -0.95
CA LYS A 53 5.63 -2.52 -0.85
C LYS A 53 6.69 -1.63 -0.21
N ILE A 54 6.79 -0.36 -0.64
CA ILE A 54 7.73 0.61 -0.07
C ILE A 54 7.41 0.87 1.40
N LEU A 55 6.16 1.20 1.72
CA LEU A 55 5.72 1.47 3.10
C LEU A 55 6.05 0.31 4.03
N ARG A 56 5.76 -0.91 3.60
CA ARG A 56 6.03 -2.12 4.37
C ARG A 56 7.53 -2.29 4.63
N GLU A 57 8.36 -2.20 3.59
CA GLU A 57 9.81 -2.35 3.74
C GLU A 57 10.38 -1.34 4.75
N MET A 58 9.93 -0.08 4.66
CA MET A 58 10.37 0.99 5.55
C MET A 58 9.87 0.76 7.00
N CYS A 59 8.58 0.50 7.18
CA CYS A 59 7.96 0.31 8.49
C CYS A 59 8.51 -0.93 9.22
N LEU A 60 8.62 -2.07 8.52
CA LEU A 60 9.18 -3.29 9.11
C LEU A 60 10.64 -3.10 9.51
N HIS A 61 11.43 -2.37 8.72
CA HIS A 61 12.83 -2.10 9.05
C HIS A 61 12.95 -1.25 10.31
N ILE A 62 12.13 -0.21 10.45
CA ILE A 62 12.11 0.67 11.62
C ILE A 62 11.69 -0.11 12.87
N LEU A 63 10.55 -0.80 12.81
CA LEU A 63 10.03 -1.61 13.91
C LEU A 63 11.03 -2.69 14.35
N TRP A 64 11.61 -3.41 13.38
CA TRP A 64 12.59 -4.46 13.66
C TRP A 64 13.84 -3.92 14.37
N ASN A 65 14.34 -2.75 13.97
CA ASN A 65 15.52 -2.15 14.59
C ASN A 65 15.28 -1.86 16.08
N ILE A 66 14.12 -1.31 16.45
CA ILE A 66 13.78 -1.04 17.85
C ILE A 66 13.53 -2.33 18.62
N LEU A 67 12.75 -3.25 18.06
CA LEU A 67 12.42 -4.53 18.70
C LEU A 67 13.67 -5.36 18.99
N LYS A 68 14.64 -5.36 18.06
CA LYS A 68 15.89 -6.10 18.19
C LYS A 68 16.87 -5.43 19.15
N TYR A 69 16.90 -4.10 19.20
CA TYR A 69 17.87 -3.33 19.98
C TYR A 69 17.20 -2.24 20.81
N PRO A 70 16.29 -2.58 21.73
CA PRO A 70 15.45 -1.58 22.41
C PRO A 70 16.28 -0.56 23.19
N LYS A 71 17.34 -1.01 23.88
CA LYS A 71 18.18 -0.14 24.72
C LYS A 71 19.06 0.83 23.93
N TYR A 72 19.20 0.66 22.62
CA TYR A 72 20.14 1.42 21.81
C TYR A 72 19.48 2.69 21.28
N ILE A 73 19.90 3.85 21.82
CA ILE A 73 19.30 5.15 21.49
C ILE A 73 19.31 5.46 19.99
N LYS A 74 20.34 5.01 19.26
CA LYS A 74 20.45 5.17 17.80
C LYS A 74 19.24 4.62 17.03
N TYR A 75 18.60 3.54 17.50
CA TYR A 75 17.44 2.95 16.83
C TYR A 75 16.11 3.56 17.29
N ARG A 76 16.13 4.30 18.40
CA ARG A 76 15.00 5.13 18.88
C ARG A 76 14.98 6.51 18.22
N GLN A 77 15.99 6.86 17.43
CA GLN A 77 16.12 8.14 16.75
C GLN A 77 16.12 7.96 15.24
N ILE A 78 15.27 8.69 14.54
CA ILE A 78 15.21 8.67 13.08
C ILE A 78 15.38 10.10 12.58
N ASN A 79 16.50 10.32 11.89
CA ASN A 79 16.73 11.58 11.21
C ASN A 79 15.80 11.69 9.99
N SER A 80 15.01 12.76 9.93
CA SER A 80 13.98 12.94 8.89
C SER A 80 14.58 13.04 7.49
N ASP A 81 15.69 13.76 7.32
CA ASP A 81 16.35 13.91 6.02
C ASP A 81 16.91 12.57 5.52
N THR A 82 17.55 11.82 6.41
CA THR A 82 18.08 10.48 6.10
C THR A 82 16.95 9.52 5.75
N LEU A 83 15.81 9.60 6.45
CA LEU A 83 14.62 8.81 6.14
C LEU A 83 14.07 9.17 4.76
N TYR A 84 13.95 10.48 4.47
CA TYR A 84 13.48 10.98 3.18
C TYR A 84 14.39 10.55 2.04
N GLN A 85 15.72 10.68 2.18
CA GLN A 85 16.69 10.26 1.16
C GLN A 85 16.62 8.75 0.89
N LYS A 86 16.53 7.92 1.95
CA LYS A 86 16.36 6.47 1.79
C LYS A 86 15.05 6.13 1.10
N LEU A 87 13.97 6.82 1.44
CA LEU A 87 12.68 6.66 0.79
C LEU A 87 12.75 7.06 -0.69
N GLN A 88 13.36 8.21 -0.99
CA GLN A 88 13.50 8.74 -2.35
C GLN A 88 14.20 7.73 -3.25
N LEU A 89 15.27 7.09 -2.78
CA LEU A 89 15.96 6.03 -3.53
C LEU A 89 15.01 4.87 -3.89
N LYS A 90 14.16 4.43 -2.94
CA LYS A 90 13.17 3.36 -3.19
C LYS A 90 12.05 3.81 -4.12
N CYS A 91 11.54 5.03 -3.94
CA CYS A 91 10.50 5.59 -4.81
C CYS A 91 11.00 5.74 -6.25
N ASN A 92 12.23 6.19 -6.45
CA ASN A 92 12.85 6.31 -7.77
C ASN A 92 12.95 4.96 -8.50
N GLN A 93 13.20 3.86 -7.77
CA GLN A 93 13.24 2.52 -8.34
C GLN A 93 11.87 2.02 -8.85
N LEU A 94 10.77 2.54 -8.30
CA LEU A 94 9.41 2.09 -8.62
C LEU A 94 8.56 3.15 -9.35
N SER A 95 9.16 4.32 -9.61
CA SER A 95 8.53 5.52 -10.19
C SER A 95 7.36 6.07 -9.36
N GLU A 96 7.49 6.05 -8.04
CA GLU A 96 6.46 6.48 -7.08
C GLU A 96 6.68 7.90 -6.55
N ASN A 97 5.60 8.55 -6.08
CA ASN A 97 5.67 9.89 -5.49
C ASN A 97 6.20 9.83 -4.05
N VAL A 98 7.43 10.29 -3.85
CA VAL A 98 8.10 10.30 -2.54
C VAL A 98 7.34 11.08 -1.47
N ASN A 99 6.75 12.23 -1.79
CA ASN A 99 6.11 13.12 -0.80
C ASN A 99 4.85 12.48 -0.22
N GLN A 100 4.05 11.82 -1.07
CA GLN A 100 2.86 11.10 -0.62
C GLN A 100 3.22 9.96 0.34
N ILE A 101 4.22 9.14 -0.03
CA ILE A 101 4.64 8.01 0.78
C ILE A 101 5.31 8.47 2.07
N PHE A 102 6.06 9.59 2.03
CA PHE A 102 6.71 10.14 3.20
C PHE A 102 5.70 10.54 4.28
N GLY A 103 4.63 11.26 3.92
CA GLY A 103 3.58 11.63 4.86
C GLY A 103 2.89 10.42 5.50
N GLU A 104 2.75 9.31 4.77
CA GLU A 104 2.22 8.07 5.32
C GLU A 104 3.20 7.40 6.29
N ILE A 105 4.50 7.39 5.98
CA ILE A 105 5.51 6.90 6.93
C ILE A 105 5.49 7.73 8.21
N GLU A 106 5.41 9.05 8.11
CA GLU A 106 5.29 9.94 9.28
C GLU A 106 4.06 9.60 10.13
N HIS A 107 2.91 9.33 9.49
CA HIS A 107 1.72 8.88 10.18
C HIS A 107 1.93 7.55 10.91
N TYR A 108 2.59 6.58 10.27
CA TYR A 108 2.89 5.29 10.92
C TYR A 108 3.89 5.42 12.06
N LEU A 109 4.88 6.32 11.95
CA LEU A 109 5.81 6.61 13.04
C LEU A 109 5.05 7.09 14.29
N GLN A 110 4.08 8.00 14.12
CA GLN A 110 3.21 8.42 15.22
C GLN A 110 2.42 7.25 15.81
N GLN A 111 1.83 6.40 14.97
CA GLN A 111 1.11 5.21 15.43
C GLN A 111 1.98 4.23 16.21
N PHE A 112 3.27 4.12 15.85
CA PHE A 112 4.22 3.28 16.58
C PHE A 112 4.62 3.88 17.93
N GLY A 113 4.39 5.19 18.15
CA GLY A 113 4.75 5.91 19.36
C GLY A 113 5.97 6.82 19.20
N PHE A 114 6.43 7.09 17.98
CA PHE A 114 7.45 8.12 17.76
C PHE A 114 6.85 9.52 17.81
N GLU A 115 7.61 10.44 18.37
CA GLU A 115 7.29 11.84 18.47
C GLU A 115 8.25 12.67 17.62
N LYS A 116 7.73 13.70 16.96
CA LYS A 116 8.54 14.63 16.16
C LYS A 116 8.91 15.84 17.01
N TYR A 117 10.19 16.18 17.07
CA TYR A 117 10.71 17.29 17.85
C TYR A 117 11.12 18.48 16.96
N ASN A 118 11.53 19.59 17.59
CA ASN A 118 11.85 20.86 16.92
C ASN A 118 13.01 20.77 15.90
N ASP A 119 13.85 19.76 16.00
CA ASP A 119 14.94 19.49 15.05
C ASP A 119 14.47 18.69 13.81
N ASN A 120 13.15 18.54 13.65
CA ASN A 120 12.47 17.74 12.65
C ASN A 120 12.76 16.24 12.70
N ASN A 121 13.49 15.74 13.69
CA ASN A 121 13.77 14.31 13.84
C ASN A 121 12.70 13.63 14.68
N TRP A 122 12.62 12.30 14.52
CA TRP A 122 11.67 11.45 15.21
C TRP A 122 12.35 10.69 16.33
N TYR A 123 11.71 10.68 17.49
CA TYR A 123 12.23 10.09 18.72
C TYR A 123 11.19 9.16 19.32
N TYR A 124 11.60 7.96 19.70
CA TYR A 124 10.79 7.09 20.53
C TYR A 124 11.04 7.47 22.01
N PRO A 125 10.05 7.97 22.74
CA PRO A 125 10.25 8.52 24.08
C PRO A 125 10.60 7.42 25.10
N ASN A 126 11.52 7.77 26.02
CA ASN A 126 11.77 7.12 27.31
C ASN A 126 12.36 5.68 27.30
N ASP A 127 12.71 5.20 28.51
CA ASP A 127 13.38 3.91 28.77
C ASP A 127 12.43 2.70 28.83
N ASN A 128 11.14 2.93 29.04
CA ASN A 128 10.11 1.90 29.07
C ASN A 128 9.47 1.75 27.69
N ILE A 129 10.23 1.17 26.77
CA ILE A 129 9.75 0.87 25.41
C ILE A 129 8.57 -0.08 25.49
N GLU A 130 7.45 0.30 24.87
CA GLU A 130 6.26 -0.54 24.76
C GLU A 130 6.48 -1.66 23.72
N LEU A 131 7.34 -2.62 24.06
CA LEU A 131 7.71 -3.73 23.18
C LEU A 131 6.50 -4.51 22.68
N LEU A 132 5.46 -4.65 23.51
CA LEU A 132 4.23 -5.33 23.13
C LEU A 132 3.49 -4.58 22.01
N HIS A 133 3.30 -3.26 22.16
CA HIS A 133 2.69 -2.42 21.12
C HIS A 133 3.48 -2.45 19.82
N LEU A 134 4.80 -2.28 19.90
CA LEU A 134 5.69 -2.36 18.73
C LEU A 134 5.63 -3.74 18.04
N TRP A 135 5.51 -4.81 18.82
CA TRP A 135 5.36 -6.16 18.30
C TRP A 135 4.02 -6.34 17.58
N GLU A 136 2.92 -5.85 18.14
CA GLU A 136 1.61 -5.87 17.50
C GLU A 136 1.61 -5.07 16.18
N CYS A 137 2.24 -3.89 16.16
CA CYS A 137 2.45 -3.11 14.95
C CYS A 137 3.25 -3.89 13.90
N TYR A 138 4.31 -4.59 14.32
CA TYR A 138 5.14 -5.42 13.44
C TYR A 138 4.33 -6.58 12.83
N GLN A 139 3.55 -7.28 13.65
CA GLN A 139 2.66 -8.36 13.20
C GLN A 139 1.62 -7.87 12.19
N LYS A 140 1.00 -6.70 12.42
CA LYS A 140 0.04 -6.11 11.47
C LYS A 140 0.66 -5.92 10.08
N TRP A 141 1.89 -5.39 10.00
CA TRP A 141 2.59 -5.17 8.73
C TRP A 141 3.02 -6.45 8.01
N ILE A 142 3.36 -7.51 8.77
CA ILE A 142 3.63 -8.83 8.18
C ILE A 142 2.35 -9.43 7.60
N ASN A 143 1.28 -9.47 8.42
CA ASN A 143 0.02 -10.12 8.09
C ASN A 143 -0.73 -9.42 6.95
N HIS A 144 -0.49 -8.13 6.74
CA HIS A 144 -1.04 -7.39 5.61
C HIS A 144 -0.65 -8.01 4.25
N GLN A 145 0.55 -8.60 4.10
CA GLN A 145 0.86 -9.36 2.87
C GLN A 145 0.21 -10.72 2.83
N THR A 146 0.11 -11.44 3.95
CA THR A 146 -0.55 -12.75 3.95
C THR A 146 -2.00 -12.60 3.52
N MET A 147 -2.69 -11.59 4.05
CA MET A 147 -4.06 -11.23 3.60
C MET A 147 -4.10 -10.85 2.12
N LEU A 148 -3.18 -10.02 1.62
CA LEU A 148 -3.18 -9.65 0.19
C LEU A 148 -2.82 -10.80 -0.74
N ILE A 149 -1.88 -11.66 -0.38
CA ILE A 149 -1.50 -12.85 -1.15
C ILE A 149 -2.66 -13.84 -1.15
N VAL A 150 -3.27 -14.09 0.00
CA VAL A 150 -4.44 -14.98 0.14
C VAL A 150 -5.63 -14.42 -0.63
N PHE A 151 -5.92 -13.12 -0.53
CA PHE A 151 -6.96 -12.45 -1.30
C PHE A 151 -6.67 -12.53 -2.81
N PHE A 152 -5.44 -12.24 -3.24
CA PHE A 152 -5.05 -12.38 -4.64
C PHE A 152 -5.18 -13.82 -5.13
N PHE A 153 -4.82 -14.81 -4.30
CA PHE A 153 -4.95 -16.23 -4.63
C PHE A 153 -6.41 -16.63 -4.80
N PHE A 154 -7.28 -16.35 -3.81
CA PHE A 154 -8.70 -16.69 -3.89
C PHE A 154 -9.44 -15.95 -5.01
N PHE A 155 -9.17 -14.66 -5.23
CA PHE A 155 -9.91 -13.90 -6.24
C PHE A 155 -9.45 -14.12 -7.69
N PHE A 156 -8.21 -14.56 -7.93
CA PHE A 156 -7.69 -14.76 -9.29
C PHE A 156 -7.51 -16.23 -9.69
N PHE A 157 -7.32 -17.17 -8.76
CA PHE A 157 -7.16 -18.59 -9.10
C PHE A 157 -8.46 -19.42 -9.06
N ASP A 158 -9.54 -18.93 -8.45
CA ASP A 158 -10.86 -19.60 -8.55
C ASP A 158 -11.53 -19.42 -9.94
N VAL A 159 -10.94 -18.63 -10.86
CA VAL A 159 -11.48 -18.39 -12.21
C VAL A 159 -11.06 -19.45 -13.24
N THR A 160 -10.16 -20.37 -12.91
CA THR A 160 -9.68 -21.41 -13.85
C THR A 160 -10.26 -22.81 -13.62
N THR A 161 -11.24 -22.97 -12.71
CA THR A 161 -11.93 -24.25 -12.49
C THR A 161 -13.45 -24.12 -12.51
N GLN A 162 -14.02 -23.71 -13.65
CA GLN A 162 -15.40 -24.06 -14.02
C GLN A 162 -15.63 -23.99 -15.52
#